data_AF-A0A8S0S738-F1
#
_entry.id   AF-A0A8S0S738-F1
#
_cell.length_a   1.000
_cell.length_b   1.000
_cell.length_c   1.000
_cell.angle_alpha   90.00
_cell.angle_beta   90.00
_cell.angle_gamma   90.00
#
_symmetry.space_group_name_H-M   'P 1'
#
loop_
_entity.id
_entity.type
_entity.pdbx_description
1 polymer ?
#
loop_
_entity_poly.entity_id
_entity_poly.type
_entity_poly.pdbx_seq_one_letter_code
_entity_poly.pdbx_strand_id
1 'polypeptide(L)'
;MLDINLIREEKGGNPEKVRESERRRFSDPNLIDEVIKLDKEWRQRQFELEGLRKDFNKINKEVARLRISGEDASGMISATEDNRKLIAQKEVEVQEAKIAVDARWGNVGNLVHDSVPVSNDEANNAIVRSWGEKRTESKLKNHVELVELLGIADTKKGTNVAGGRGFYLKGDGVRLNQALINFGLDFLEKRGYTPLQTPFFMRKDIMAKCAQLAQFDEELYKVTGEGDDKYLIATAEQPLCAYHIDDWIHPSQLPLRYAGYSSCFRKEAGSHGRDTLGIFRVHQFEKVEQFCITSPNGDDSWDMHEEMIKNSEDFYKMLKIPYQIVAIVSGALNDAAAKKYDLEGWFPSSNTYRELVSCSNCTDYQSRRLEIRYGQKKSNDQTKQYVHMLNSTLTATERTMCCILENYQKEDGVEVPEVLREFMGGKSFLPFIVKETKGKKSKE
;
A
#
# COMPACT_ATOMS: atom_id res chain seq x y z
N MET A 1 -1.59 -3.66 11.42
CA MET A 1 -1.26 -4.45 12.61
C MET A 1 -2.38 -5.40 12.91
N LEU A 2 -2.06 -6.59 13.43
CA LEU A 2 -3.04 -7.60 13.81
C LEU A 2 -3.71 -7.28 15.17
N ASP A 3 -4.82 -7.94 15.48
CA ASP A 3 -5.40 -7.91 16.82
C ASP A 3 -4.47 -8.58 17.83
N ILE A 4 -4.05 -7.85 18.86
CA ILE A 4 -3.17 -8.42 19.90
C ILE A 4 -3.83 -9.57 20.67
N ASN A 5 -5.17 -9.68 20.66
CA ASN A 5 -5.84 -10.82 21.26
C ASN A 5 -5.61 -12.13 20.49
N LEU A 6 -5.12 -12.09 19.24
CA LEU A 6 -4.74 -13.30 18.50
C LEU A 6 -3.60 -14.07 19.17
N ILE A 7 -2.77 -13.41 19.97
CA ILE A 7 -1.65 -14.02 20.70
C ILE A 7 -1.93 -14.18 22.20
N ARG A 8 -3.15 -13.85 22.67
CA ARG A 8 -3.56 -14.00 24.07
C ARG A 8 -4.49 -15.19 24.21
N GLU A 9 -3.94 -16.32 24.65
CA GLU A 9 -4.70 -17.57 24.83
C GLU A 9 -5.88 -17.39 25.81
N GLU A 10 -5.73 -16.59 26.86
CA GLU A 10 -6.79 -16.28 27.82
C GLU A 10 -7.94 -15.45 27.22
N LYS A 11 -7.75 -14.89 26.03
CA LYS A 11 -8.77 -14.19 25.24
C LYS A 11 -9.27 -15.02 24.05
N GLY A 12 -8.90 -16.31 23.98
CA GLY A 12 -9.25 -17.22 22.89
C GLY A 12 -8.34 -17.11 21.66
N GLY A 13 -7.21 -16.41 21.78
CA GLY A 13 -6.19 -16.33 20.74
C GLY A 13 -5.44 -17.64 20.52
N ASN A 14 -4.80 -17.76 19.35
CA ASN A 14 -3.90 -18.86 19.02
C ASN A 14 -2.54 -18.28 18.56
N PRO A 15 -1.56 -18.16 19.47
CA PRO A 15 -0.23 -17.67 19.14
C PRO A 15 0.46 -18.47 18.02
N GLU A 16 0.22 -19.79 17.97
CA GLU A 16 0.86 -20.65 16.98
C GLU A 16 0.39 -20.35 15.56
N LYS A 17 -0.87 -19.92 15.39
CA LYS A 17 -1.36 -19.45 14.09
C LYS A 17 -0.58 -18.24 13.58
N VAL A 18 -0.20 -17.33 14.49
CA VAL A 18 0.60 -16.16 14.13
C VAL A 18 2.05 -16.56 13.88
N ARG A 19 2.63 -17.43 14.70
CA ARG A 19 3.98 -17.98 14.45
C ARG A 19 4.08 -18.68 13.10
N GLU A 20 3.11 -19.51 12.75
CA GLU A 20 3.08 -20.21 11.47
C GLU A 20 2.97 -19.24 10.29
N SER A 21 2.17 -18.17 10.42
CA SER A 21 2.13 -17.11 9.41
C SER A 21 3.49 -16.45 9.21
N GLU A 22 4.21 -16.14 10.28
CA GLU A 22 5.56 -15.55 10.20
C GLU A 22 6.57 -16.55 9.61
N ARG A 23 6.48 -17.85 9.94
CA ARG A 23 7.30 -18.90 9.29
C ARG A 23 7.05 -18.94 7.78
N ARG A 24 5.79 -18.89 7.35
CA ARG A 24 5.43 -18.82 5.92
C ARG A 24 5.99 -17.57 5.25
N ARG A 25 6.08 -16.44 5.96
CA ARG A 25 6.72 -15.20 5.48
C ARG A 25 8.26 -15.26 5.48
N PHE A 26 8.86 -16.35 5.96
CA PHE A 26 10.32 -16.46 6.18
C PHE A 26 10.84 -15.41 7.18
N SER A 27 9.98 -14.97 8.08
CA SER A 27 10.27 -14.06 9.19
C SER A 27 10.55 -14.87 10.47
N ASP A 28 11.18 -14.23 11.46
CA ASP A 28 11.52 -14.89 12.73
C ASP A 28 10.26 -15.08 13.62
N PRO A 29 9.80 -16.32 13.85
CA PRO A 29 8.62 -16.57 14.69
C PRO A 29 8.86 -16.24 16.17
N ASN A 30 10.12 -16.11 16.63
CA ASN A 30 10.43 -15.74 18.02
C ASN A 30 9.98 -14.30 18.34
N LEU A 31 9.77 -13.47 17.31
CA LEU A 31 9.13 -12.16 17.44
C LEU A 31 7.82 -12.24 18.23
N ILE A 32 7.04 -13.31 18.06
CA ILE A 32 5.77 -13.50 18.75
C ILE A 32 5.97 -13.73 20.25
N ASP A 33 6.99 -14.49 20.63
CA ASP A 33 7.28 -14.76 22.05
C ASP A 33 7.78 -13.49 22.76
N GLU A 34 8.55 -12.66 22.07
CA GLU A 34 8.95 -11.35 22.57
C GLU A 34 7.73 -10.43 22.79
N VAL A 35 6.80 -10.38 21.82
CA VAL A 35 5.58 -9.59 21.97
C VAL A 35 4.73 -10.10 23.13
N ILE A 36 4.57 -11.42 23.28
CA ILE A 36 3.84 -12.03 24.41
C ILE A 36 4.47 -11.62 25.74
N LYS A 37 5.81 -11.64 25.83
CA LYS A 37 6.52 -11.22 27.04
C LYS A 37 6.25 -9.74 27.35
N LEU A 38 6.45 -8.86 26.38
CA LEU A 38 6.20 -7.42 26.52
C LEU A 38 4.75 -7.12 26.88
N ASP A 39 3.79 -7.83 26.27
CA ASP A 39 2.36 -7.70 26.56
C ASP A 39 2.03 -8.10 28.00
N LYS A 40 2.62 -9.19 28.50
CA LYS A 40 2.46 -9.61 29.90
C LYS A 40 3.02 -8.57 30.86
N GLU A 41 4.21 -8.04 30.59
CA GLU A 41 4.83 -6.98 31.40
C GLU A 41 3.98 -5.70 31.41
N TRP A 42 3.48 -5.28 30.25
CA TRP A 42 2.59 -4.13 30.14
C TRP A 42 1.29 -4.33 30.95
N ARG A 43 0.64 -5.48 30.81
CA ARG A 43 -0.60 -5.79 31.56
C ARG A 43 -0.37 -5.87 33.06
N GLN A 44 0.77 -6.41 33.49
CA GLN A 44 1.14 -6.44 34.91
C GLN A 44 1.31 -5.01 35.46
N ARG A 45 2.04 -4.14 34.74
CA ARG A 45 2.18 -2.72 35.13
C ARG A 45 0.85 -1.98 35.15
N GLN A 46 -0.03 -2.27 34.17
CA GLN A 46 -1.37 -1.71 34.11
C GLN A 46 -2.21 -2.12 35.32
N PHE A 47 -2.15 -3.40 35.71
CA PHE A 47 -2.84 -3.92 36.90
C PHE A 47 -2.32 -3.26 38.19
N GLU A 48 -1.00 -3.09 38.33
CA GLU A 48 -0.38 -2.39 39.46
C GLU A 48 -0.82 -0.91 39.53
N LEU A 49 -0.90 -0.22 38.40
CA LEU A 49 -1.40 1.16 38.32
C LEU A 49 -2.88 1.26 38.76
N GLU A 50 -3.71 0.31 38.34
CA GLU A 50 -5.12 0.25 38.77
C GLU A 50 -5.24 -0.03 40.28
N GLY A 51 -4.35 -0.85 40.84
CA GLY A 51 -4.21 -1.07 42.27
C GLY A 51 -3.89 0.23 43.03
N LEU A 52 -2.85 0.96 42.59
CA LEU A 52 -2.49 2.26 43.17
C LEU A 52 -3.63 3.26 43.13
N ARG A 53 -4.35 3.37 42.01
CA ARG A 53 -5.53 4.23 41.87
C ARG A 53 -6.67 3.83 42.81
N LYS A 54 -6.89 2.53 43.00
CA LYS A 54 -7.89 2.01 43.94
C LYS A 54 -7.51 2.36 45.39
N ASP A 55 -6.25 2.21 45.75
CA ASP A 55 -5.74 2.56 47.08
C ASP A 55 -5.82 4.07 47.32
N PHE A 56 -5.44 4.89 46.34
CA PHE A 56 -5.61 6.34 46.40
C PHE A 56 -7.07 6.72 46.67
N ASN A 57 -8.02 6.14 45.92
CA ASN A 57 -9.44 6.41 46.12
C ASN A 57 -9.94 5.97 47.51
N LYS A 58 -9.40 4.87 48.05
CA LYS A 58 -9.72 4.40 49.40
C LYS A 58 -9.17 5.35 50.47
N ILE A 59 -7.90 5.73 50.39
CA ILE A 59 -7.26 6.68 51.32
C ILE A 59 -7.97 8.03 51.27
N ASN A 60 -8.30 8.53 50.07
CA ASN A 60 -8.96 9.82 49.91
C ASN A 60 -10.38 9.85 50.51
N LYS A 61 -11.14 8.75 50.41
CA LYS A 61 -12.43 8.60 51.10
C LYS A 61 -12.27 8.63 52.62
N GLU A 62 -11.21 8.00 53.13
CA GLU A 62 -10.92 7.94 54.56
C GLU A 62 -10.47 9.31 55.11
N VAL A 63 -9.63 10.04 54.37
CA VAL A 63 -9.25 11.43 54.68
C VAL A 63 -10.48 12.33 54.75
N ALA A 64 -11.43 12.19 53.82
CA ALA A 64 -12.68 12.95 53.85
C ALA A 64 -13.52 12.62 55.09
N ARG A 65 -13.59 11.34 55.47
CA ARG A 65 -14.28 10.89 56.69
C ARG A 65 -13.67 11.50 57.95
N LEU A 66 -12.35 11.42 58.13
CA LEU A 66 -11.64 11.97 59.30
C LEU A 66 -11.78 13.49 59.39
N ARG A 67 -11.74 14.20 58.26
CA ARG A 67 -11.98 15.65 58.23
C ARG A 67 -13.40 16.03 58.66
N ILE A 68 -14.40 15.21 58.31
CA ILE A 68 -15.79 15.43 58.73
C ILE A 68 -15.95 15.14 60.24
N SER A 69 -15.27 14.12 60.77
CA SER A 69 -15.32 13.80 62.21
C SER A 69 -14.43 14.68 63.09
N GLY A 70 -13.65 15.59 62.52
CA GLY A 70 -12.76 16.50 63.25
C GLY A 70 -11.49 15.83 63.79
N GLU A 71 -11.16 14.64 63.29
CA GLU A 71 -9.97 13.87 63.66
C GLU A 71 -8.74 14.28 62.84
N ASP A 72 -7.53 13.98 63.35
CA ASP A 72 -6.29 14.27 62.63
C ASP A 72 -6.12 13.35 61.41
N ALA A 73 -6.04 13.96 60.23
CA ALA A 73 -5.84 13.27 58.95
C ALA A 73 -4.43 13.48 58.38
N SER A 74 -3.52 14.15 59.09
CA SER A 74 -2.19 14.57 58.61
C SER A 74 -1.38 13.42 58.00
N GLY A 75 -1.30 12.27 58.69
CA GLY A 75 -0.59 11.08 58.21
C GLY A 75 -1.20 10.47 56.94
N MET A 76 -2.55 10.46 56.82
CA MET A 76 -3.21 9.97 55.62
C MET A 76 -3.11 10.95 54.45
N ILE A 77 -3.06 12.26 54.73
CA ILE A 77 -2.78 13.29 53.71
C ILE A 77 -1.38 13.06 53.11
N SER A 78 -0.35 12.83 53.94
CA SER A 78 1.00 12.47 53.44
C SER A 78 0.99 11.20 52.60
N ALA A 79 0.30 10.14 53.06
CA ALA A 79 0.17 8.90 52.30
C ALA A 79 -0.54 9.10 50.94
N THR A 80 -1.45 10.08 50.85
CA THR A 80 -2.13 10.46 49.61
C THR A 80 -1.17 11.13 48.62
N GLU A 81 -0.27 11.98 49.12
CA GLU A 81 0.76 12.63 48.30
C GLU A 81 1.79 11.64 47.77
N ASP A 82 2.25 10.72 48.61
CA ASP A 82 3.20 9.67 48.20
C ASP A 82 2.57 8.71 47.18
N ASN A 83 1.30 8.33 47.38
CA ASN A 83 0.57 7.52 46.41
C ASN A 83 0.43 8.25 45.05
N ARG A 84 0.15 9.56 45.03
CA ARG A 84 0.12 10.34 43.77
C ARG A 84 1.45 10.29 43.01
N LYS A 85 2.59 10.38 43.70
CA LYS A 85 3.92 10.26 43.09
C LYS A 85 4.11 8.88 42.47
N LEU A 86 3.73 7.82 43.21
CA LEU A 86 3.78 6.44 42.70
C LEU A 86 2.87 6.23 41.48
N ILE A 87 1.66 6.77 41.48
CA ILE A 87 0.75 6.74 40.32
C ILE A 87 1.41 7.41 39.12
N ALA A 88 1.94 8.63 39.27
CA ALA A 88 2.55 9.36 38.17
C ALA A 88 3.77 8.63 37.59
N GLN A 89 4.62 8.06 38.45
CA GLN A 89 5.74 7.21 38.01
C GLN A 89 5.24 5.98 37.26
N LYS A 90 4.21 5.31 37.79
CA LYS A 90 3.68 4.08 37.20
C LYS A 90 2.97 4.32 35.86
N GLU A 91 2.34 5.49 35.69
CA GLU A 91 1.76 5.92 34.42
C GLU A 91 2.81 6.01 33.31
N VAL A 92 3.99 6.55 33.62
CA VAL A 92 5.13 6.59 32.68
C VAL A 92 5.60 5.17 32.34
N GLU A 93 5.80 4.31 33.33
CA GLU A 93 6.24 2.91 33.11
C GLU A 93 5.25 2.11 32.24
N VAL A 94 3.95 2.34 32.42
CA VAL A 94 2.88 1.73 31.61
C VAL A 94 2.93 2.26 30.18
N GLN A 95 3.10 3.57 30.00
CA GLN A 95 3.19 4.18 28.68
C GLN A 95 4.42 3.67 27.91
N GLU A 96 5.59 3.61 28.54
CA GLU A 96 6.82 3.07 27.94
C GLU A 96 6.66 1.59 27.57
N ALA A 97 6.06 0.79 28.45
CA ALA A 97 5.77 -0.62 28.16
C ALA A 97 4.83 -0.75 26.95
N LYS A 98 3.81 0.10 26.85
CA LYS A 98 2.87 0.08 25.72
C LYS A 98 3.55 0.45 24.41
N ILE A 99 4.41 1.48 24.42
CA ILE A 99 5.21 1.87 23.25
C ILE A 99 6.09 0.71 22.80
N ALA A 100 6.74 0.00 23.73
CA ALA A 100 7.56 -1.17 23.41
C ALA A 100 6.74 -2.31 22.78
N VAL A 101 5.56 -2.61 23.34
CA VAL A 101 4.63 -3.58 22.76
C VAL A 101 4.23 -3.18 21.34
N ASP A 102 3.78 -1.93 21.14
CA ASP A 102 3.29 -1.47 19.84
C ASP A 102 4.38 -1.41 18.78
N ALA A 103 5.59 -1.00 19.15
CA ALA A 103 6.75 -1.02 18.26
C ALA A 103 7.10 -2.43 17.80
N ARG A 104 7.09 -3.42 18.72
CA ARG A 104 7.43 -4.80 18.38
C ARG A 104 6.31 -5.50 17.62
N TRP A 105 5.07 -5.35 18.07
CA TRP A 105 3.87 -5.88 17.43
C TRP A 105 3.61 -5.26 16.05
N GLY A 106 4.04 -4.01 15.86
CA GLY A 106 3.99 -3.33 14.58
C GLY A 106 4.83 -3.98 13.47
N ASN A 107 5.81 -4.82 13.83
CA ASN A 107 6.64 -5.52 12.85
C ASN A 107 6.09 -6.91 12.47
N VAL A 108 4.97 -7.33 13.06
CA VAL A 108 4.33 -8.60 12.69
C VAL A 108 3.48 -8.38 11.44
N GLY A 109 3.68 -9.25 10.45
CA GLY A 109 2.94 -9.23 9.20
C GLY A 109 1.48 -9.60 9.40
N ASN A 110 0.65 -9.32 8.39
CA ASN A 110 -0.72 -9.78 8.34
C ASN A 110 -0.74 -11.32 8.23
N LEU A 111 -1.85 -11.94 8.61
CA LEU A 111 -1.99 -13.38 8.46
C LEU A 111 -2.01 -13.76 6.99
N VAL A 112 -1.09 -14.65 6.59
CA VAL A 112 -1.00 -15.14 5.22
C VAL A 112 -2.20 -16.06 4.94
N HIS A 113 -2.97 -15.76 3.91
CA HIS A 113 -4.10 -16.59 3.49
C HIS A 113 -3.64 -18.00 3.08
N ASP A 114 -4.44 -19.04 3.36
CA ASP A 114 -4.03 -20.44 3.16
C ASP A 114 -3.77 -20.78 1.69
N SER A 115 -4.39 -20.06 0.76
CA SER A 115 -4.17 -20.24 -0.69
C SER A 115 -2.85 -19.64 -1.22
N VAL A 116 -2.07 -18.93 -0.38
CA VAL A 116 -0.82 -18.28 -0.82
C VAL A 116 0.29 -19.32 -0.96
N PRO A 117 0.98 -19.39 -2.12
CA PRO A 117 2.09 -20.33 -2.31
C PRO A 117 3.25 -20.00 -1.37
N VAL A 118 3.80 -21.02 -0.70
CA VAL A 118 4.86 -20.85 0.31
C VAL A 118 6.23 -20.98 -0.35
N SER A 119 6.92 -19.85 -0.51
CA SER A 119 8.27 -19.75 -1.08
C SER A 119 8.88 -18.39 -0.75
N ASN A 120 10.21 -18.32 -0.67
CA ASN A 120 10.96 -17.06 -0.52
C ASN A 120 11.58 -16.56 -1.84
N ASP A 121 11.18 -17.19 -2.95
CA ASP A 121 11.66 -16.89 -4.29
C ASP A 121 10.46 -16.58 -5.20
N GLU A 122 10.43 -15.36 -5.75
CA GLU A 122 9.41 -14.88 -6.69
C GLU A 122 9.40 -15.68 -8.00
N ALA A 123 10.48 -16.39 -8.34
CA ALA A 123 10.47 -17.33 -9.47
C ALA A 123 9.45 -18.47 -9.29
N ASN A 124 9.01 -18.72 -8.04
CA ASN A 124 7.97 -19.70 -7.70
C ASN A 124 6.57 -19.08 -7.58
N ASN A 125 6.37 -17.83 -8.01
CA ASN A 125 5.03 -17.25 -8.13
C ASN A 125 4.14 -18.17 -9.00
N ALA A 126 2.95 -18.51 -8.50
CA ALA A 126 2.09 -19.47 -9.17
C ALA A 126 1.27 -18.76 -10.26
N ILE A 127 1.36 -19.22 -11.51
CA ILE A 127 0.50 -18.71 -12.59
C ILE A 127 -0.94 -19.17 -12.33
N VAL A 128 -1.84 -18.20 -12.15
CA VAL A 128 -3.26 -18.45 -11.88
C VAL A 128 -4.05 -18.47 -13.19
N ARG A 129 -3.81 -17.50 -14.07
CA ARG A 129 -4.52 -17.31 -15.34
C ARG A 129 -3.60 -16.68 -16.38
N SER A 130 -3.87 -16.88 -17.67
CA SER A 130 -3.21 -16.16 -18.76
C SER A 130 -4.22 -15.76 -19.83
N TRP A 131 -3.95 -14.67 -20.54
CA TRP A 131 -4.83 -14.18 -21.59
C TRP A 131 -4.06 -13.50 -22.73
N GLY A 132 -4.60 -13.62 -23.95
CA GLY A 132 -4.08 -12.94 -25.14
C GLY A 132 -3.04 -13.74 -25.91
N GLU A 133 -2.81 -13.34 -27.16
CA GLU A 133 -1.79 -13.93 -28.04
C GLU A 133 -0.50 -13.12 -27.96
N LYS A 134 0.59 -13.77 -27.52
CA LYS A 134 1.90 -13.14 -27.39
C LYS A 134 2.51 -12.88 -28.78
N ARG A 135 3.01 -11.67 -28.99
CA ARG A 135 3.94 -11.39 -30.11
C ARG A 135 5.30 -12.03 -29.81
N THR A 136 5.79 -12.86 -30.72
CA THR A 136 7.08 -13.56 -30.58
C THR A 136 8.00 -13.33 -31.78
N GLU A 137 7.70 -12.34 -32.62
CA GLU A 137 8.56 -12.02 -33.76
C GLU A 137 9.94 -11.54 -33.27
N SER A 138 10.99 -11.91 -33.99
CA SER A 138 12.35 -11.45 -33.68
C SER A 138 12.57 -9.99 -34.13
N LYS A 139 13.54 -9.31 -33.51
CA LYS A 139 13.98 -7.93 -33.84
C LYS A 139 12.94 -6.84 -33.57
N LEU A 140 11.98 -7.09 -32.68
CA LEU A 140 11.10 -6.04 -32.16
C LEU A 140 11.89 -5.06 -31.30
N LYS A 141 11.64 -3.76 -31.50
CA LYS A 141 12.26 -2.68 -30.74
C LYS A 141 11.72 -2.70 -29.32
N ASN A 142 12.58 -2.45 -28.34
CA ASN A 142 12.15 -2.27 -26.96
C ASN A 142 11.55 -0.87 -26.76
N HIS A 143 10.82 -0.68 -25.66
CA HIS A 143 10.20 0.61 -25.36
C HIS A 143 11.21 1.77 -25.23
N VAL A 144 12.47 1.52 -24.86
CA VAL A 144 13.50 2.57 -24.75
C VAL A 144 13.80 3.16 -26.12
N GLU A 145 14.03 2.31 -27.12
CA GLU A 145 14.24 2.72 -28.51
C GLU A 145 12.99 3.37 -29.10
N LEU A 146 11.80 2.79 -28.85
CA LEU A 146 10.53 3.33 -29.36
C LEU A 146 10.22 4.72 -28.82
N VAL A 147 10.51 4.98 -27.53
CA VAL A 147 10.35 6.31 -26.93
C VAL A 147 11.20 7.36 -27.66
N GLU A 148 12.44 7.01 -28.02
CA GLU A 148 13.35 7.91 -28.76
C GLU A 148 12.88 8.12 -30.21
N LEU A 149 12.57 7.04 -30.93
CA LEU A 149 12.13 7.10 -32.32
C LEU A 149 10.83 7.89 -32.52
N LEU A 150 9.93 7.85 -31.54
CA LEU A 150 8.69 8.63 -31.54
C LEU A 150 8.88 10.06 -30.99
N GLY A 151 9.98 10.32 -30.26
CA GLY A 151 10.23 11.60 -29.61
C GLY A 151 9.26 11.94 -28.48
N ILE A 152 8.61 10.94 -27.88
CA ILE A 152 7.54 11.09 -26.89
C ILE A 152 8.04 11.30 -25.46
N ALA A 153 9.33 11.04 -25.20
CA ALA A 153 9.98 11.42 -23.96
C ALA A 153 11.43 11.88 -24.19
N ASP A 154 11.98 12.60 -23.22
CA ASP A 154 13.36 13.07 -23.19
C ASP A 154 14.03 12.68 -21.87
N THR A 155 14.61 11.49 -21.83
CA THR A 155 15.30 10.95 -20.65
C THR A 155 16.65 11.63 -20.43
N LYS A 156 17.30 12.11 -21.49
CA LYS A 156 18.58 12.83 -21.40
C LYS A 156 18.40 14.20 -20.74
N LYS A 157 17.44 15.00 -21.22
CA LYS A 157 17.12 16.29 -20.60
C LYS A 157 16.55 16.10 -19.20
N GLY A 158 15.73 15.07 -18.97
CA GLY A 158 15.25 14.72 -17.64
C GLY A 158 16.38 14.38 -16.69
N THR A 159 17.36 13.59 -17.13
CA THR A 159 18.55 13.23 -16.33
C THR A 159 19.36 14.46 -15.94
N ASN A 160 19.53 15.41 -16.86
CA ASN A 160 20.25 16.65 -16.56
C ASN A 160 19.57 17.53 -15.50
N VAL A 161 18.25 17.38 -15.31
CA VAL A 161 17.46 18.22 -14.38
C VAL A 161 17.21 17.51 -13.06
N ALA A 162 16.82 16.24 -13.08
CA ALA A 162 16.38 15.48 -11.90
C ALA A 162 17.34 14.36 -11.48
N GLY A 163 18.45 14.16 -12.19
CA GLY A 163 19.36 13.02 -11.98
C GLY A 163 18.86 11.74 -12.65
N GLY A 164 19.50 10.61 -12.32
CA GLY A 164 19.14 9.31 -12.90
C GLY A 164 17.65 9.00 -12.80
N ARG A 165 17.09 8.31 -13.79
CA ARG A 165 15.64 8.04 -13.94
C ARG A 165 14.74 9.27 -14.13
N GLY A 166 15.31 10.46 -14.28
CA GLY A 166 14.56 11.66 -14.68
C GLY A 166 14.18 11.66 -16.16
N PHE A 167 12.97 12.11 -16.48
CA PHE A 167 12.47 12.21 -17.86
C PHE A 167 11.52 13.41 -18.02
N TYR A 168 11.37 13.87 -19.26
CA TYR A 168 10.22 14.68 -19.68
C TYR A 168 9.33 13.85 -20.60
N LEU A 169 8.02 13.85 -20.43
CA LEU A 169 7.11 13.48 -21.52
C LEU A 169 6.95 14.67 -22.48
N LYS A 170 6.81 14.38 -23.78
CA LYS A 170 6.67 15.39 -24.85
C LYS A 170 5.59 14.98 -25.83
N GLY A 171 4.90 15.97 -26.41
CA GLY A 171 3.96 15.77 -27.52
C GLY A 171 2.97 14.63 -27.24
N ASP A 172 3.00 13.61 -28.09
CA ASP A 172 2.11 12.46 -27.99
C ASP A 172 2.36 11.55 -26.78
N GLY A 173 3.53 11.64 -26.14
CA GLY A 173 3.77 10.98 -24.85
C GLY A 173 2.94 11.57 -23.72
N VAL A 174 2.82 12.90 -23.68
CA VAL A 174 1.94 13.58 -22.71
C VAL A 174 0.49 13.21 -22.98
N ARG A 175 0.07 13.19 -24.25
CA ARG A 175 -1.30 12.82 -24.63
C ARG A 175 -1.61 11.38 -24.29
N LEU A 176 -0.69 10.44 -24.54
CA LEU A 176 -0.90 9.03 -24.23
C LEU A 176 -0.99 8.77 -22.72
N ASN A 177 -0.17 9.46 -21.91
CA ASN A 177 -0.29 9.40 -20.46
C ASN A 177 -1.67 9.90 -19.99
N GLN A 178 -2.09 11.09 -20.44
CA GLN A 178 -3.41 11.63 -20.11
C GLN A 178 -4.56 10.75 -20.60
N ALA A 179 -4.40 10.11 -21.76
CA ALA A 179 -5.39 9.17 -22.30
C ALA A 179 -5.57 7.94 -21.41
N LEU A 180 -4.48 7.38 -20.88
CA LEU A 180 -4.54 6.25 -19.94
C LEU A 180 -5.19 6.64 -18.62
N ILE A 181 -4.88 7.84 -18.08
CA ILE A 181 -5.51 8.35 -16.85
C ILE A 181 -7.01 8.47 -17.04
N ASN A 182 -7.45 9.18 -18.08
CA ASN A 182 -8.88 9.43 -18.33
C ASN A 182 -9.63 8.15 -18.66
N PHE A 183 -9.05 7.27 -19.50
CA PHE A 183 -9.65 5.97 -19.78
C PHE A 183 -9.79 5.13 -18.51
N GLY A 184 -8.78 5.14 -17.63
CA GLY A 184 -8.82 4.43 -16.37
C GLY A 184 -9.90 4.93 -15.41
N LEU A 185 -10.02 6.25 -15.25
CA LEU A 185 -11.05 6.87 -14.42
C LEU A 185 -12.46 6.59 -14.97
N ASP A 186 -12.69 6.82 -16.26
CA ASP A 186 -13.97 6.52 -16.93
C ASP A 186 -14.35 5.04 -16.81
N PHE A 187 -13.35 4.14 -16.91
CA PHE A 187 -13.56 2.71 -16.80
C PHE A 187 -14.03 2.29 -15.41
N LEU A 188 -13.46 2.86 -14.36
CA LEU A 188 -13.85 2.56 -12.97
C LEU A 188 -15.14 3.27 -12.56
N GLU A 189 -15.37 4.50 -13.02
CA GLU A 189 -16.61 5.24 -12.73
C GLU A 189 -17.83 4.50 -13.27
N LYS A 190 -17.74 3.93 -14.49
CA LYS A 190 -18.77 3.04 -15.06
C LYS A 190 -19.02 1.77 -14.24
N ARG A 191 -18.15 1.44 -13.30
CA ARG A 191 -18.24 0.31 -12.36
C ARG A 191 -18.60 0.76 -10.93
N GLY A 192 -19.05 2.00 -10.76
CA GLY A 192 -19.51 2.52 -9.48
C GLY A 192 -18.38 2.92 -8.51
N TYR A 193 -17.16 3.12 -9.01
CA TYR A 193 -16.09 3.73 -8.23
C TYR A 193 -16.24 5.25 -8.25
N THR A 194 -15.97 5.91 -7.12
CA THR A 194 -15.91 7.37 -7.04
C THR A 194 -14.51 7.86 -7.42
N PRO A 195 -14.34 8.67 -8.48
CA PRO A 195 -13.05 9.27 -8.80
C PRO A 195 -12.55 10.20 -7.70
N LEU A 196 -11.29 10.04 -7.28
CA LEU A 196 -10.66 10.88 -6.27
C LEU A 196 -9.25 11.26 -6.69
N GLN A 197 -8.91 12.55 -6.61
CA GLN A 197 -7.52 13.00 -6.61
C GLN A 197 -7.05 13.13 -5.16
N THR A 198 -5.97 12.44 -4.80
CA THR A 198 -5.46 12.46 -3.42
C THR A 198 -4.47 13.60 -3.20
N PRO A 199 -4.24 14.05 -1.95
CA PRO A 199 -3.06 14.83 -1.63
C PRO A 199 -1.78 14.06 -1.98
N PHE A 200 -0.78 14.72 -2.56
CA PHE A 200 0.48 14.07 -2.98
C PHE A 200 1.55 14.04 -1.89
N PHE A 201 1.25 14.58 -0.72
CA PHE A 201 2.07 14.50 0.47
C PHE A 201 1.21 14.25 1.71
N MET A 202 1.76 13.51 2.66
CA MET A 202 1.11 13.20 3.94
C MET A 202 1.99 13.64 5.10
N ARG A 203 1.37 14.04 6.21
CA ARG A 203 2.11 14.29 7.46
C ARG A 203 2.77 12.99 7.94
N LYS A 204 3.93 13.12 8.59
CA LYS A 204 4.70 11.98 9.11
C LYS A 204 3.88 11.04 10.01
N ASP A 205 3.07 11.60 10.91
CA ASP A 205 2.24 10.85 11.86
C ASP A 205 1.18 9.98 11.14
N ILE A 206 0.60 10.49 10.05
CA ILE A 206 -0.39 9.76 9.26
C ILE A 206 0.28 8.74 8.33
N MET A 207 1.40 9.11 7.69
CA MET A 207 2.16 8.17 6.86
C MET A 207 2.63 6.95 7.66
N ALA A 208 3.08 7.15 8.91
CA ALA A 208 3.53 6.06 9.78
C ALA A 208 2.42 5.05 10.14
N LYS A 209 1.13 5.43 9.99
CA LYS A 209 0.01 4.49 10.18
C LYS A 209 -0.28 3.65 8.93
N CYS A 210 0.11 4.13 7.74
CA CYS A 210 -0.20 3.51 6.45
C CYS A 210 0.98 2.72 5.86
N ALA A 211 2.20 3.22 6.02
CA ALA A 211 3.43 2.65 5.47
C ALA A 211 4.18 1.79 6.51
N GLN A 212 4.92 0.80 6.01
CA GLN A 212 5.87 0.01 6.79
C GLN A 212 7.16 0.79 7.03
N LEU A 213 7.89 0.41 8.08
CA LEU A 213 9.13 1.10 8.45
C LEU A 213 10.16 1.08 7.32
N ALA A 214 10.36 -0.08 6.67
CA ALA A 214 11.28 -0.23 5.55
C ALA A 214 10.97 0.73 4.38
N GLN A 215 9.68 1.04 4.14
CA GLN A 215 9.28 1.95 3.07
C GLN A 215 9.77 3.38 3.29
N PHE A 216 9.97 3.83 4.54
CA PHE A 216 10.53 5.16 4.82
C PHE A 216 11.94 5.33 4.26
N ASP A 217 12.74 4.27 4.38
CA ASP A 217 14.12 4.27 3.93
C ASP A 217 14.19 4.06 2.42
N GLU A 218 13.47 3.05 1.91
CA GLU A 218 13.61 2.55 0.53
C GLU A 218 12.75 3.27 -0.51
N GLU A 219 11.56 3.72 -0.15
CA GLU A 219 10.56 4.20 -1.12
C GLU A 219 10.26 5.70 -0.96
N LEU A 220 10.07 6.20 0.27
CA LEU A 220 9.44 7.49 0.51
C LEU A 220 10.42 8.67 0.47
N TYR A 221 10.13 9.68 -0.35
CA TYR A 221 10.79 10.98 -0.27
C TYR A 221 10.23 11.81 0.89
N LYS A 222 11.14 12.35 1.71
CA LYS A 222 10.81 13.25 2.83
C LYS A 222 10.86 14.70 2.37
N VAL A 223 9.85 15.48 2.76
CA VAL A 223 9.76 16.93 2.58
C VAL A 223 9.98 17.59 3.94
N THR A 224 11.07 18.34 4.07
CA THR A 224 11.45 19.07 5.30
C THR A 224 11.38 20.58 5.06
N GLY A 225 11.06 21.35 6.10
CA GLY A 225 10.93 22.81 6.03
C GLY A 225 10.51 23.39 7.38
N GLU A 226 10.03 24.63 7.40
CA GLU A 226 9.38 25.19 8.59
C GLU A 226 8.04 24.49 8.86
N GLY A 227 7.87 23.92 10.05
CA GLY A 227 6.70 23.14 10.45
C GLY A 227 6.91 21.62 10.39
N ASP A 228 5.81 20.87 10.36
CA ASP A 228 5.86 19.40 10.45
C ASP A 228 6.39 18.75 9.17
N ASP A 229 7.26 17.75 9.37
CA ASP A 229 7.75 16.81 8.36
C ASP A 229 6.60 16.17 7.58
N LYS A 230 6.75 16.13 6.26
CA LYS A 230 5.83 15.43 5.35
C LYS A 230 6.57 14.44 4.48
N TYR A 231 5.84 13.54 3.85
CA TYR A 231 6.36 12.58 2.89
C TYR A 231 5.55 12.63 1.61
N LEU A 232 6.23 12.62 0.46
CA LEU A 232 5.57 12.40 -0.82
C LEU A 232 5.01 10.97 -0.86
N ILE A 233 3.84 10.80 -1.47
CA ILE A 233 3.19 9.49 -1.54
C ILE A 233 3.85 8.60 -2.59
N ALA A 234 4.00 7.31 -2.29
CA ALA A 234 4.48 6.29 -3.25
C ALA A 234 3.34 5.68 -4.09
N THR A 235 2.09 5.96 -3.70
CA THR A 235 0.84 5.46 -4.28
C THR A 235 -0.36 6.22 -3.71
N ALA A 236 -1.43 6.41 -4.48
CA ALA A 236 -2.71 6.95 -4.00
C ALA A 236 -3.34 6.09 -2.88
N GLU A 237 -2.96 4.81 -2.77
CA GLU A 237 -3.36 3.93 -1.67
C GLU A 237 -3.09 4.55 -0.29
N GLN A 238 -1.91 5.15 -0.07
CA GLN A 238 -1.50 5.67 1.24
C GLN A 238 -2.47 6.74 1.77
N PRO A 239 -2.80 7.81 1.02
CA PRO A 239 -3.80 8.77 1.46
C PRO A 239 -5.23 8.22 1.43
N LEU A 240 -5.57 7.26 0.56
CA LEU A 240 -6.90 6.63 0.53
C LEU A 240 -7.15 5.77 1.77
N CYS A 241 -6.16 5.02 2.25
CA CYS A 241 -6.21 4.32 3.52
C CYS A 241 -6.59 5.27 4.66
N ALA A 242 -5.96 6.44 4.71
CA ALA A 242 -6.18 7.44 5.77
C ALA A 242 -7.44 8.31 5.58
N TYR A 243 -8.16 8.18 4.46
CA TYR A 243 -9.30 9.06 4.14
C TYR A 243 -10.42 8.97 5.17
N HIS A 244 -10.60 7.78 5.76
CA HIS A 244 -11.61 7.47 6.78
C HIS A 244 -11.04 7.30 8.19
N ILE A 245 -9.89 7.93 8.49
CA ILE A 245 -9.24 7.78 9.79
C ILE A 245 -10.21 8.07 10.94
N ASP A 246 -10.23 7.19 11.93
CA ASP A 246 -11.12 7.23 13.11
C ASP A 246 -12.63 7.07 12.86
N ASP A 247 -13.07 6.85 11.61
CA ASP A 247 -14.49 6.69 11.28
C ASP A 247 -15.09 5.38 11.80
N TRP A 248 -16.41 5.40 11.96
CA TRP A 248 -17.27 4.22 12.09
C TRP A 248 -18.11 4.09 10.83
N ILE A 249 -17.81 3.08 10.00
CA ILE A 249 -18.48 2.84 8.73
C ILE A 249 -19.69 1.95 8.95
N HIS A 250 -20.87 2.48 8.64
CA HIS A 250 -22.12 1.74 8.79
C HIS A 250 -22.23 0.65 7.70
N PRO A 251 -22.77 -0.56 8.00
CA PRO A 251 -22.85 -1.64 7.02
C PRO A 251 -23.57 -1.26 5.71
N SER A 252 -24.56 -0.37 5.77
CA SER A 252 -25.30 0.10 4.59
C SER A 252 -24.50 1.01 3.65
N GLN A 253 -23.30 1.45 4.06
CA GLN A 253 -22.40 2.24 3.21
C GLN A 253 -21.43 1.36 2.43
N LEU A 254 -21.32 0.08 2.80
CA LEU A 254 -20.35 -0.84 2.21
C LEU A 254 -20.93 -1.56 0.99
N PRO A 255 -20.08 -1.90 0.00
CA PRO A 255 -18.67 -1.54 -0.09
C PRO A 255 -18.46 -0.08 -0.57
N LEU A 256 -17.45 0.59 -0.02
CA LEU A 256 -16.96 1.87 -0.56
C LEU A 256 -15.92 1.59 -1.64
N ARG A 257 -16.00 2.28 -2.76
CA ARG A 257 -15.15 2.08 -3.95
C ARG A 257 -14.59 3.42 -4.44
N TYR A 258 -13.27 3.54 -4.49
CA TYR A 258 -12.56 4.76 -4.90
C TYR A 258 -11.60 4.50 -6.06
N ALA A 259 -11.68 5.35 -7.09
CA ALA A 259 -10.73 5.40 -8.20
C ALA A 259 -9.74 6.55 -7.96
N GLY A 260 -8.63 6.25 -7.29
CA GLY A 260 -7.61 7.20 -6.89
C GLY A 260 -6.66 7.55 -8.03
N TYR A 261 -6.57 8.83 -8.41
CA TYR A 261 -5.52 9.33 -9.30
C TYR A 261 -4.47 10.11 -8.51
N SER A 262 -3.19 9.79 -8.75
CA SER A 262 -2.07 10.59 -8.26
C SER A 262 -0.81 10.44 -9.10
N SER A 263 0.08 11.43 -9.00
CA SER A 263 1.50 11.19 -9.23
C SER A 263 2.07 10.41 -8.02
N CYS A 264 2.96 9.47 -8.29
CA CYS A 264 3.60 8.59 -7.32
C CYS A 264 5.09 8.85 -7.30
N PHE A 265 5.68 8.95 -6.11
CA PHE A 265 7.10 9.26 -5.92
C PHE A 265 7.81 8.13 -5.19
N ARG A 266 8.82 7.52 -5.83
CA ARG A 266 9.60 6.41 -5.25
C ARG A 266 11.10 6.62 -5.41
N LYS A 267 11.85 6.49 -4.31
CA LYS A 267 13.31 6.58 -4.31
C LYS A 267 13.98 5.44 -5.10
N GLU A 268 13.32 4.30 -5.24
CA GLU A 268 13.83 3.11 -5.95
C GLU A 268 15.20 2.62 -5.42
N ALA A 269 15.50 2.84 -4.13
CA ALA A 269 16.82 2.59 -3.54
C ALA A 269 17.24 1.11 -3.55
N GLY A 270 16.27 0.18 -3.41
CA GLY A 270 16.53 -1.27 -3.47
C GLY A 270 16.74 -1.84 -4.88
N SER A 271 16.58 -1.04 -5.94
CA SER A 271 16.55 -1.52 -7.33
C SER A 271 17.87 -1.35 -8.11
N HIS A 272 19.00 -1.18 -7.41
CA HIS A 272 20.29 -0.83 -8.02
C HIS A 272 20.62 -1.68 -9.26
N GLY A 273 20.69 -1.01 -10.42
CA GLY A 273 21.09 -1.60 -11.71
C GLY A 273 19.97 -2.28 -12.51
N ARG A 274 18.74 -2.43 -11.97
CA ARG A 274 17.61 -3.04 -12.70
C ARG A 274 16.73 -1.98 -13.36
N ASP A 275 16.35 -2.23 -14.62
CA ASP A 275 15.44 -1.41 -15.44
C ASP A 275 15.73 0.09 -15.34
N THR A 276 16.99 0.48 -15.54
CA THR A 276 17.46 1.86 -15.34
C THR A 276 17.24 2.77 -16.55
N LEU A 277 16.81 2.21 -17.68
CA LEU A 277 16.61 2.92 -18.95
C LEU A 277 15.12 3.10 -19.27
N GLY A 278 14.83 4.12 -20.08
CA GLY A 278 13.45 4.43 -20.50
C GLY A 278 12.63 5.03 -19.37
N ILE A 279 11.32 4.71 -19.37
CA ILE A 279 10.34 5.22 -18.40
C ILE A 279 9.66 4.08 -17.60
N PHE A 280 10.14 2.84 -17.68
CA PHE A 280 9.49 1.69 -17.02
C PHE A 280 9.64 1.71 -15.49
N ARG A 281 10.80 2.11 -14.97
CA ARG A 281 11.08 2.25 -13.54
C ARG A 281 11.71 3.61 -13.28
N VAL A 282 10.93 4.52 -12.71
CA VAL A 282 11.24 5.95 -12.58
C VAL A 282 10.87 6.48 -11.20
N HIS A 283 11.44 7.64 -10.83
CA HIS A 283 11.16 8.25 -9.52
C HIS A 283 9.78 8.88 -9.41
N GLN A 284 9.22 9.32 -10.53
CA GLN A 284 7.89 9.90 -10.63
C GLN A 284 7.13 9.20 -11.75
N PHE A 285 5.90 8.77 -11.49
CA PHE A 285 5.00 8.17 -12.47
C PHE A 285 3.54 8.45 -12.10
N GLU A 286 2.60 8.32 -13.03
CA GLU A 286 1.18 8.44 -12.74
C GLU A 286 0.50 7.08 -12.56
N LYS A 287 -0.51 7.05 -11.69
CA LYS A 287 -1.26 5.83 -11.41
C LYS A 287 -2.74 6.11 -11.17
N VAL A 288 -3.57 5.25 -11.72
CA VAL A 288 -4.98 5.09 -11.32
C VAL A 288 -5.09 3.84 -10.44
N GLU A 289 -5.53 4.05 -9.21
CA GLU A 289 -5.62 3.05 -8.15
C GLU A 289 -7.10 2.72 -7.87
N GLN A 290 -7.42 1.45 -7.73
CA GLN A 290 -8.65 0.97 -7.12
C GLN A 290 -8.42 0.83 -5.62
N PHE A 291 -9.25 1.47 -4.81
CA PHE A 291 -9.24 1.28 -3.35
C PHE A 291 -10.64 0.94 -2.87
N CYS A 292 -10.77 -0.15 -2.14
CA CYS A 292 -12.06 -0.64 -1.66
C CYS A 292 -12.03 -0.87 -0.16
N ILE A 293 -13.14 -0.50 0.48
CA ILE A 293 -13.42 -0.80 1.89
C ILE A 293 -14.65 -1.69 1.92
N THR A 294 -14.55 -2.85 2.55
CA THR A 294 -15.61 -3.87 2.56
C THR A 294 -15.99 -4.30 3.97
N SER A 295 -17.10 -5.06 4.08
CA SER A 295 -17.41 -5.74 5.32
C SER A 295 -16.31 -6.76 5.65
N PRO A 296 -15.94 -6.93 6.92
CA PRO A 296 -15.07 -8.02 7.37
C PRO A 296 -15.80 -9.36 7.51
N ASN A 297 -17.12 -9.39 7.28
CA ASN A 297 -17.96 -10.58 7.49
C ASN A 297 -18.09 -11.39 6.19
N GLY A 298 -18.25 -12.71 6.33
CA GLY A 298 -18.37 -13.60 5.19
C GLY A 298 -17.16 -13.52 4.26
N ASP A 299 -17.41 -13.63 2.95
CA ASP A 299 -16.38 -13.58 1.91
C ASP A 299 -16.30 -12.21 1.21
N ASP A 300 -17.02 -11.18 1.68
CA ASP A 300 -17.15 -9.86 1.03
C ASP A 300 -15.79 -9.25 0.60
N SER A 301 -14.76 -9.35 1.45
CA SER A 301 -13.42 -8.86 1.09
C SER A 301 -12.71 -9.72 0.06
N TRP A 302 -12.92 -11.04 0.08
CA TRP A 302 -12.28 -11.96 -0.87
C TRP A 302 -12.96 -11.90 -2.24
N ASP A 303 -14.29 -11.76 -2.26
CA ASP A 303 -15.05 -11.50 -3.48
C ASP A 303 -14.64 -10.17 -4.11
N MET A 304 -14.46 -9.12 -3.30
CA MET A 304 -13.93 -7.84 -3.79
C MET A 304 -12.49 -7.96 -4.30
N HIS A 305 -11.64 -8.80 -3.69
CA HIS A 305 -10.28 -9.04 -4.18
C HIS A 305 -10.29 -9.62 -5.60
N GLU A 306 -11.16 -10.59 -5.86
CA GLU A 306 -11.36 -11.18 -7.18
C GLU A 306 -12.03 -10.20 -8.17
N GLU A 307 -12.96 -9.35 -7.72
CA GLU A 307 -13.57 -8.26 -8.53
C GLU A 307 -12.52 -7.25 -8.97
N MET A 308 -11.66 -6.78 -8.05
CA MET A 308 -10.64 -5.77 -8.33
C MET A 308 -9.58 -6.25 -9.32
N ILE A 309 -9.08 -7.48 -9.17
CA ILE A 309 -8.14 -8.04 -10.17
C ILE A 309 -8.83 -8.26 -11.51
N LYS A 310 -10.12 -8.65 -11.51
CA LYS A 310 -10.91 -8.77 -12.75
C LYS A 310 -11.10 -7.43 -13.45
N ASN A 311 -11.30 -6.33 -12.70
CA ASN A 311 -11.36 -4.99 -13.28
C ASN A 311 -10.06 -4.65 -14.02
N SER A 312 -8.90 -4.94 -13.41
CA SER A 312 -7.60 -4.76 -14.06
C SER A 312 -7.47 -5.67 -15.29
N GLU A 313 -7.84 -6.95 -15.19
CA GLU A 313 -7.87 -7.87 -16.35
C GLU A 313 -8.71 -7.32 -17.50
N ASP A 314 -9.94 -6.90 -17.24
CA ASP A 314 -10.86 -6.35 -18.25
C ASP A 314 -10.30 -5.08 -18.90
N PHE A 315 -9.61 -4.23 -18.12
CA PHE A 315 -8.92 -3.03 -18.62
C PHE A 315 -7.80 -3.40 -19.62
N TYR A 316 -6.93 -4.35 -19.26
CA TYR A 316 -5.84 -4.79 -20.15
C TYR A 316 -6.35 -5.61 -21.35
N LYS A 317 -7.49 -6.30 -21.22
CA LYS A 317 -8.20 -6.91 -22.36
C LYS A 317 -8.70 -5.87 -23.36
N MET A 318 -9.26 -4.75 -22.88
CA MET A 318 -9.67 -3.63 -23.73
C MET A 318 -8.49 -2.98 -24.44
N LEU A 319 -7.33 -2.91 -23.78
CA LEU A 319 -6.06 -2.51 -24.39
C LEU A 319 -5.43 -3.59 -25.28
N LYS A 320 -6.01 -4.79 -25.37
CA LYS A 320 -5.48 -5.96 -26.12
C LYS A 320 -4.01 -6.27 -25.81
N ILE A 321 -3.61 -6.14 -24.54
CA ILE A 321 -2.27 -6.49 -24.07
C ILE A 321 -2.31 -7.93 -23.53
N PRO A 322 -1.51 -8.87 -24.07
CA PRO A 322 -1.38 -10.21 -23.50
C PRO A 322 -0.78 -10.13 -22.10
N TYR A 323 -1.29 -10.92 -21.16
CA TYR A 323 -0.85 -10.90 -19.78
C TYR A 323 -0.98 -12.27 -19.10
N GLN A 324 -0.36 -12.38 -17.93
CA GLN A 324 -0.63 -13.44 -16.96
C GLN A 324 -0.95 -12.86 -15.58
N ILE A 325 -1.78 -13.57 -14.82
CA ILE A 325 -2.00 -13.30 -13.40
C ILE A 325 -1.18 -14.30 -12.60
N VAL A 326 -0.38 -13.80 -11.67
CA VAL A 326 0.43 -14.62 -10.77
C VAL A 326 0.01 -14.40 -9.32
N ALA A 327 -0.05 -15.47 -8.54
CA ALA A 327 -0.21 -15.44 -7.10
C ALA A 327 1.17 -15.33 -6.46
N ILE A 328 1.35 -14.25 -5.69
CA ILE A 328 2.65 -13.91 -5.13
C ILE A 328 2.95 -14.81 -3.93
N VAL A 329 4.18 -15.30 -3.89
CA VAL A 329 4.65 -16.17 -2.80
C VAL A 329 4.70 -15.46 -1.46
N SER A 330 4.53 -16.22 -0.39
CA SER A 330 4.42 -15.68 0.97
C SER A 330 5.62 -14.84 1.42
N GLY A 331 6.85 -15.18 1.01
CA GLY A 331 8.06 -14.41 1.35
C GLY A 331 8.18 -13.06 0.63
N ALA A 332 7.40 -12.85 -0.44
CA ALA A 332 7.38 -11.60 -1.21
C ALA A 332 6.15 -10.72 -0.92
N LEU A 333 5.31 -11.13 0.05
CA LEU A 333 4.22 -10.30 0.54
C LEU A 333 4.78 -9.22 1.46
N ASN A 334 4.33 -7.98 1.26
CA ASN A 334 4.53 -6.94 2.25
C ASN A 334 3.73 -7.28 3.53
N ASP A 335 4.06 -6.64 4.66
CA ASP A 335 3.39 -6.90 5.94
C ASP A 335 1.88 -6.67 5.91
N ALA A 336 1.36 -5.80 5.04
CA ALA A 336 -0.06 -5.48 5.03
C ALA A 336 -0.90 -6.54 4.29
N ALA A 337 -0.39 -7.12 3.21
CA ALA A 337 -1.14 -8.05 2.36
C ALA A 337 -1.31 -9.43 3.01
N ALA A 338 -2.54 -9.91 3.11
CA ALA A 338 -2.85 -11.30 3.43
C ALA A 338 -2.75 -12.21 2.19
N LYS A 339 -3.03 -11.65 1.01
CA LYS A 339 -2.93 -12.28 -0.31
C LYS A 339 -2.70 -11.20 -1.37
N LYS A 340 -1.89 -11.49 -2.38
CA LYS A 340 -1.56 -10.56 -3.48
C LYS A 340 -1.56 -11.29 -4.82
N TYR A 341 -2.15 -10.66 -5.82
CA TYR A 341 -2.02 -11.03 -7.23
C TYR A 341 -1.30 -9.91 -7.98
N ASP A 342 -0.43 -10.28 -8.90
CA ASP A 342 0.12 -9.35 -9.88
C ASP A 342 -0.37 -9.71 -11.28
N LEU A 343 -0.76 -8.70 -12.07
CA LEU A 343 -0.95 -8.83 -13.52
C LEU A 343 0.33 -8.39 -14.20
N GLU A 344 0.94 -9.32 -14.91
CA GLU A 344 2.17 -9.10 -15.64
C GLU A 344 1.87 -9.04 -17.14
N GLY A 345 2.13 -7.90 -17.77
CA GLY A 345 1.94 -7.69 -19.21
C GLY A 345 3.11 -8.23 -20.02
N TRP A 346 2.84 -8.68 -21.24
CA TRP A 346 3.86 -9.23 -22.14
C TRP A 346 4.72 -8.13 -22.77
N PHE A 347 6.05 -8.26 -22.67
CA PHE A 347 7.03 -7.37 -23.30
C PHE A 347 7.77 -8.12 -24.42
N PRO A 348 7.30 -8.03 -25.67
CA PRO A 348 7.75 -8.91 -26.74
C PRO A 348 9.21 -8.73 -27.13
N SER A 349 9.81 -7.54 -26.96
CA SER A 349 11.24 -7.33 -27.29
C SER A 349 12.16 -8.15 -26.37
N SER A 350 11.75 -8.29 -25.10
CA SER A 350 12.49 -9.07 -24.08
C SER A 350 11.95 -10.48 -23.86
N ASN A 351 10.89 -10.87 -24.57
CA ASN A 351 10.23 -12.18 -24.46
C ASN A 351 9.92 -12.59 -23.01
N THR A 352 9.44 -11.63 -22.20
CA THR A 352 9.11 -11.85 -20.79
C THR A 352 7.85 -11.09 -20.40
N TYR A 353 7.19 -11.58 -19.35
CA TYR A 353 6.17 -10.82 -18.64
C TYR A 353 6.82 -9.86 -17.63
N ARG A 354 6.19 -8.71 -17.41
CA ARG A 354 6.59 -7.74 -16.38
C ARG A 354 5.38 -7.16 -15.67
N GLU A 355 5.49 -6.95 -14.36
CA GLU A 355 4.43 -6.42 -13.50
C GLU A 355 3.90 -5.06 -14.00
N LEU A 356 2.58 -5.00 -14.27
CA LEU A 356 1.85 -3.77 -14.57
C LEU A 356 0.84 -3.39 -13.47
N VAL A 357 0.34 -4.38 -12.74
CA VAL A 357 -0.62 -4.21 -11.65
C VAL A 357 -0.24 -5.11 -10.49
N SER A 358 -0.42 -4.59 -9.28
CA SER A 358 -0.52 -5.39 -8.07
C SER A 358 -1.88 -5.21 -7.42
N CYS A 359 -2.45 -6.26 -6.84
CA CYS A 359 -3.78 -6.31 -6.24
C CYS A 359 -3.75 -7.09 -4.93
N SER A 360 -3.98 -6.40 -3.81
CA SER A 360 -3.84 -6.96 -2.45
C SER A 360 -5.14 -6.88 -1.67
N ASN A 361 -5.43 -7.94 -0.91
CA ASN A 361 -6.35 -7.88 0.22
C ASN A 361 -5.55 -7.73 1.51
N CYS A 362 -5.74 -6.62 2.22
CA CYS A 362 -5.03 -6.30 3.45
C CYS A 362 -5.86 -6.59 4.71
N THR A 363 -7.03 -7.22 4.56
CA THR A 363 -7.98 -7.50 5.64
C THR A 363 -8.13 -6.28 6.56
N ASP A 364 -8.15 -6.48 7.88
CA ASP A 364 -8.24 -5.42 8.86
C ASP A 364 -6.86 -4.83 9.29
N TYR A 365 -5.77 -5.21 8.62
CA TYR A 365 -4.43 -4.84 9.05
C TYR A 365 -4.21 -3.32 9.03
N GLN A 366 -4.60 -2.66 7.94
CA GLN A 366 -4.47 -1.21 7.77
C GLN A 366 -5.51 -0.48 8.62
N SER A 367 -6.76 -0.92 8.57
CA SER A 367 -7.89 -0.29 9.27
C SER A 367 -7.73 -0.27 10.79
N ARG A 368 -7.06 -1.27 11.39
CA ARG A 368 -6.72 -1.27 12.82
C ARG A 368 -5.80 -0.13 13.23
N ARG A 369 -4.73 0.15 12.47
CA ARG A 369 -3.80 1.27 12.78
C ARG A 369 -4.45 2.63 12.59
N LEU A 370 -5.35 2.71 11.62
CA LEU A 370 -6.08 3.92 11.26
C LEU A 370 -7.39 4.08 12.03
N GLU A 371 -7.71 3.11 12.89
CA GLU A 371 -8.89 3.11 13.72
C GLU A 371 -10.21 3.24 12.91
N ILE A 372 -10.28 2.58 11.75
CA ILE A 372 -11.42 2.60 10.82
C ILE A 372 -12.31 1.40 11.10
N ARG A 373 -13.45 1.65 11.74
CA ARG A 373 -14.23 0.62 12.43
C ARG A 373 -15.48 0.26 11.63
N TYR A 374 -15.92 -0.99 11.76
CA TYR A 374 -17.16 -1.48 11.17
C TYR A 374 -18.31 -1.36 12.18
N GLY A 375 -19.47 -0.85 11.73
CA GLY A 375 -20.69 -0.77 12.54
C GLY A 375 -20.87 0.56 13.24
N GLN A 376 -21.38 0.53 14.47
CA GLN A 376 -21.65 1.71 15.28
C GLN A 376 -20.98 1.60 16.65
N LYS A 377 -20.59 2.75 17.20
CA LYS A 377 -20.06 2.85 18.56
C LYS A 377 -21.15 2.52 19.58
N LYS A 378 -21.21 1.26 20.04
CA LYS A 378 -22.10 0.86 21.14
C LYS A 378 -21.37 1.05 22.47
N SER A 379 -22.06 1.62 23.48
CA SER A 379 -21.48 1.94 24.79
C SER A 379 -20.96 0.73 25.58
N ASN A 380 -21.42 -0.47 25.25
CA ASN A 380 -21.17 -1.70 26.00
C ASN A 380 -20.35 -2.75 25.21
N ASP A 381 -19.90 -2.44 24.00
CA ASP A 381 -19.14 -3.39 23.20
C ASP A 381 -17.68 -3.40 23.64
N GLN A 382 -17.19 -4.55 24.09
CA GLN A 382 -15.79 -4.69 24.52
C GLN A 382 -14.83 -4.89 23.34
N THR A 383 -15.37 -5.21 22.15
CA THR A 383 -14.57 -5.53 20.96
C THR A 383 -14.97 -4.66 19.78
N LYS A 384 -14.02 -3.89 19.25
CA LYS A 384 -14.18 -3.17 17.99
C LYS A 384 -13.99 -4.16 16.85
N GLN A 385 -14.92 -4.14 15.89
CA GLN A 385 -14.72 -4.77 14.59
C GLN A 385 -14.19 -3.71 13.61
N TYR A 386 -13.35 -4.12 12.68
CA TYR A 386 -12.68 -3.24 11.72
C TYR A 386 -13.05 -3.66 10.31
N VAL A 387 -13.17 -2.70 9.39
CA VAL A 387 -13.43 -2.97 7.97
C VAL A 387 -12.23 -3.65 7.33
N HIS A 388 -12.46 -4.37 6.22
CA HIS A 388 -11.36 -4.85 5.39
C HIS A 388 -11.00 -3.82 4.32
N MET A 389 -9.70 -3.67 4.04
CA MET A 389 -9.16 -2.73 3.05
C MET A 389 -8.42 -3.47 1.95
N LEU A 390 -8.67 -3.05 0.72
CA LEU A 390 -8.10 -3.63 -0.48
C LEU A 390 -7.61 -2.54 -1.42
N ASN A 391 -6.52 -2.84 -2.12
CA ASN A 391 -5.96 -1.96 -3.13
C ASN A 391 -5.62 -2.75 -4.40
N SER A 392 -5.72 -2.10 -5.54
CA SER A 392 -5.29 -2.65 -6.81
C SER A 392 -4.92 -1.54 -7.77
N THR A 393 -3.75 -1.65 -8.40
CA THR A 393 -3.45 -0.79 -9.54
C THR A 393 -4.43 -1.10 -10.67
N LEU A 394 -5.08 -0.09 -11.24
CA LEU A 394 -5.74 -0.26 -12.54
C LEU A 394 -4.72 -0.09 -13.66
N THR A 395 -3.97 1.01 -13.61
CA THR A 395 -2.89 1.29 -14.55
C THR A 395 -1.85 2.21 -13.91
N ALA A 396 -0.60 1.76 -13.88
CA ALA A 396 0.56 2.64 -13.77
C ALA A 396 0.93 3.06 -15.19
N THR A 397 0.77 4.34 -15.51
CA THR A 397 0.64 4.79 -16.89
C THR A 397 1.95 4.66 -17.65
N GLU A 398 3.09 5.00 -17.06
CA GLU A 398 4.40 4.87 -17.71
C GLU A 398 4.75 3.42 -18.06
N ARG A 399 4.51 2.48 -17.14
CA ARG A 399 4.70 1.04 -17.42
C ARG A 399 3.74 0.55 -18.51
N THR A 400 2.49 1.00 -18.45
CA THR A 400 1.47 0.65 -19.44
C THR A 400 1.80 1.24 -20.81
N MET A 401 2.33 2.46 -20.87
CA MET A 401 2.86 3.08 -22.09
C MET A 401 3.97 2.21 -22.67
N CYS A 402 4.98 1.82 -21.88
CA CYS A 402 6.04 0.92 -22.36
C CYS A 402 5.48 -0.37 -22.97
N CYS A 403 4.48 -0.98 -22.32
CA CYS A 403 3.84 -2.20 -22.81
C CYS A 403 3.04 -1.97 -24.11
N ILE A 404 2.30 -0.86 -24.22
CA ILE A 404 1.60 -0.46 -25.44
C ILE A 404 2.59 -0.27 -26.58
N LEU A 405 3.67 0.47 -26.35
CA LEU A 405 4.68 0.75 -27.38
C LEU A 405 5.22 -0.56 -27.97
N GLU A 406 5.64 -1.50 -27.13
CA GLU A 406 6.20 -2.76 -27.62
C GLU A 406 5.18 -3.66 -28.33
N ASN A 407 3.93 -3.72 -27.84
CA ASN A 407 2.91 -4.59 -28.44
C ASN A 407 2.27 -4.01 -29.70
N TYR A 408 2.18 -2.68 -29.82
CA TYR A 408 1.53 -1.98 -30.94
C TYR A 408 2.50 -1.42 -31.99
N GLN A 409 3.81 -1.67 -31.86
CA GLN A 409 4.79 -1.22 -32.85
C GLN A 409 4.56 -1.83 -34.23
N LYS A 410 4.77 -1.00 -35.25
CA LYS A 410 4.84 -1.30 -36.68
C LYS A 410 6.22 -0.90 -37.22
N GLU A 411 6.43 -1.06 -38.52
CA GLU A 411 7.71 -0.75 -39.17
C GLU A 411 8.09 0.74 -39.07
N ASP A 412 7.11 1.64 -39.08
CA ASP A 412 7.26 3.09 -39.19
C ASP A 412 6.65 3.88 -38.01
N GLY A 413 6.20 3.21 -36.96
CA GLY A 413 5.56 3.87 -35.82
C GLY A 413 4.89 2.90 -34.84
N VAL A 414 3.93 3.40 -34.09
CA VAL A 414 3.13 2.64 -33.11
C VAL A 414 1.65 2.95 -33.32
N GLU A 415 0.82 1.92 -33.41
CA GLU A 415 -0.64 2.08 -33.42
C GLU A 415 -1.16 2.49 -32.05
N VAL A 416 -2.13 3.40 -32.03
CA VAL A 416 -2.84 3.76 -30.79
C VAL A 416 -3.94 2.72 -30.55
N PRO A 417 -4.00 2.08 -29.36
CA PRO A 417 -5.08 1.18 -29.00
C PRO A 417 -6.44 1.83 -29.22
N GLU A 418 -7.37 1.08 -29.80
CA GLU A 418 -8.67 1.61 -30.24
C GLU A 418 -9.42 2.36 -29.12
N VAL A 419 -9.41 1.80 -27.92
CA VAL A 419 -10.07 2.38 -26.72
C VAL A 419 -9.43 3.67 -26.22
N LEU A 420 -8.21 3.99 -26.65
CA LEU A 420 -7.52 5.24 -26.27
C LEU A 420 -7.67 6.35 -27.32
N ARG A 421 -8.18 6.05 -28.52
CA ARG A 421 -8.19 6.99 -29.64
C ARG A 421 -9.01 8.24 -29.37
N GLU A 422 -10.16 8.10 -28.70
CA GLU A 422 -11.01 9.23 -28.29
C GLU A 422 -10.24 10.20 -27.38
N PHE A 423 -9.56 9.67 -26.37
CA PHE A 423 -8.74 10.44 -25.44
C PHE A 423 -7.44 10.99 -26.07
N MET A 424 -7.01 10.40 -27.18
CA MET A 424 -5.87 10.84 -28.00
C MET A 424 -6.27 11.85 -29.09
N GLY A 425 -7.48 12.42 -29.03
CA GLY A 425 -7.97 13.39 -30.01
C GLY A 425 -8.21 12.78 -31.39
N GLY A 426 -8.61 11.51 -31.45
CA GLY A 426 -8.87 10.75 -32.67
C GLY A 426 -7.63 10.14 -33.33
N LYS A 427 -6.42 10.35 -32.79
CA LYS A 427 -5.19 9.77 -33.36
C LYS A 427 -5.22 8.25 -33.28
N SER A 428 -5.01 7.58 -34.42
CA SER A 428 -4.91 6.12 -34.52
C SER A 428 -3.47 5.60 -34.65
N PHE A 429 -2.50 6.49 -34.91
CA PHE A 429 -1.12 6.11 -35.20
C PHE A 429 -0.14 7.19 -34.76
N LEU A 430 1.02 6.77 -34.23
CA LEU A 430 2.15 7.61 -33.83
C LEU A 430 3.34 7.29 -34.75
N PRO A 431 3.66 8.14 -35.74
CA PRO A 431 4.77 7.90 -36.67
C PRO A 431 6.13 8.18 -36.02
N PHE A 432 7.18 7.46 -36.44
CA PHE A 432 8.54 7.80 -36.05
C PHE A 432 8.93 9.19 -36.57
N ILE A 433 9.55 9.99 -35.70
CA ILE A 433 10.03 11.33 -36.02
C ILE A 433 11.41 11.31 -36.69
N VAL A 434 12.18 10.22 -36.50
CA VAL A 434 13.50 10.04 -37.10
C VAL A 434 13.32 9.31 -38.43
N LYS A 435 13.33 10.05 -39.55
CA LYS A 435 13.62 9.43 -40.85
C LYS A 435 15.04 8.89 -40.77
N GLU A 436 15.21 7.58 -40.97
CA GLU A 436 16.52 6.97 -41.19
C GLU A 436 17.35 7.90 -42.09
N THR A 437 18.47 8.40 -41.57
CA THR A 437 19.52 9.00 -42.39
C THR A 437 20.04 7.90 -43.30
N LYS A 438 19.37 7.68 -44.45
CA LYS A 438 19.89 6.85 -45.53
C LYS A 438 21.26 7.40 -45.89
N GLY A 439 22.28 6.71 -45.43
CA GLY A 439 23.67 7.04 -45.73
C GLY A 439 23.87 7.07 -47.24
N LYS A 440 23.97 8.26 -47.81
CA LYS A 440 24.67 8.43 -49.09
C LYS A 440 26.16 8.39 -48.79
N LYS A 441 26.73 7.18 -48.83
CA LYS A 441 28.10 7.03 -49.31
C LYS A 441 28.08 7.36 -50.80
N SER A 442 28.30 8.62 -51.16
CA SER A 442 28.86 8.93 -52.47
C SER A 442 30.36 8.75 -52.35
N LYS A 443 30.86 7.67 -52.96
CA LYS A 443 32.24 7.59 -53.42
C LYS A 443 32.49 8.78 -54.35
N GLU A 444 33.52 9.55 -54.08
CA GLU A 444 34.46 10.08 -55.07
C GLU A 444 35.86 9.98 -54.49
#